data_AF-A0A9W9NUF6-F1
#
_entry.id   AF-A0A9W9NUF6-F1
#
_cell.length_a   1.000
_cell.length_b   1.000
_cell.length_c   1.000
_cell.angle_alpha   90.00
_cell.angle_beta   90.00
_cell.angle_gamma   90.00
#
_symmetry.space_group_name_H-M   'P 1'
#
loop_
_entity.id
_entity.type
_entity.pdbx_description
1 polymer ?
#
loop_
_entity_poly.entity_id
_entity_poly.type
_entity_poly.pdbx_seq_one_letter_code
_entity_poly.pdbx_strand_id
1 'polypeptide(L)'
;MPRQPKKMATETPVEENMEAKASFHIIVLGPTGGPCEDRVTGILVRSTATDWSPGSVVAVDAGTMLAGIIRLLKKSLPASLDDRTTSPGVLNNGPFKGLRTPDKTPEANAAHFFREIIGALLITHPHLDHISGLAINTPIIEAGHGPKPIAALPSVLSAIKNHVFNDVIWPNLSDEDGGAGLLTYNRLTEGGNPRLGIGDGRGYVRACQGIVTKCLSVSHGQCKQRYHPETATHRRAASTVFHQAEARSALSRARSVDRSEAAFYSPANSPHLHPGEPVSATVESSAFFLRDHDSGNEIIIFGDVEPDSVAFEPRNRRVWETAAPKIAAGKLRAIFIECSYDDSVDDDFLYGHMCPRHLTAELSVLADKVMDHREAAPSDIASSTERKRKRLSGGSRGGTDSPAMSPRTYKRNQSVSGIRSLASRDPRSHPASIDYGFDGADEYSTLGIFADYEAPDPNRWADVDPLPLAGLAVYIIHIKETLTDGPPPGVKIIEELREHGREANLGCRFLLPDPEAAIWV
;
A
#
# COMPACT_ATOMS: atom_id res chain seq x y z
N MET A 1 22.19 -62.58 -8.33
CA MET A 1 20.90 -61.88 -8.54
C MET A 1 21.05 -60.44 -8.10
N PRO A 2 20.75 -59.44 -8.94
CA PRO A 2 20.87 -58.04 -8.54
C PRO A 2 19.68 -57.65 -7.63
N ARG A 3 19.99 -56.88 -6.59
CA ARG A 3 19.01 -56.31 -5.65
C ARG A 3 18.15 -55.28 -6.38
N GLN A 4 16.83 -55.37 -6.21
CA GLN A 4 15.90 -54.34 -6.65
C GLN A 4 16.19 -52.99 -5.96
N PRO A 5 16.01 -51.85 -6.64
CA PRO A 5 16.15 -50.54 -6.03
C PRO A 5 14.94 -50.24 -5.13
N LYS A 6 15.21 -49.73 -3.92
CA LYS A 6 14.20 -49.16 -3.02
C LYS A 6 13.57 -47.93 -3.70
N LYS A 7 12.24 -47.91 -3.81
CA LYS A 7 11.48 -46.69 -4.13
C LYS A 7 11.79 -45.63 -3.06
N MET A 8 12.28 -44.46 -3.48
CA MET A 8 12.34 -43.28 -2.63
C MET A 8 10.91 -42.86 -2.29
N ALA A 9 10.64 -42.63 -1.01
CA ALA A 9 9.38 -42.06 -0.54
C ALA A 9 9.35 -40.57 -0.93
N THR A 10 8.27 -40.16 -1.58
CA THR A 10 7.97 -38.79 -1.99
C THR A 10 7.64 -37.92 -0.77
N GLU A 11 8.40 -36.84 -0.59
CA GLU A 11 8.12 -35.76 0.37
C GLU A 11 6.75 -35.12 0.07
N THR A 12 5.74 -35.45 0.88
CA THR A 12 4.34 -34.99 0.76
C THR A 12 3.62 -34.55 2.06
N PRO A 13 4.15 -34.66 3.31
CA PRO A 13 3.35 -34.29 4.49
C PRO A 13 3.22 -32.78 4.83
N VAL A 14 4.12 -31.92 4.34
CA VAL A 14 4.24 -30.54 4.86
C VAL A 14 3.25 -29.57 4.20
N GLU A 15 3.00 -29.72 2.89
CA GLU A 15 2.11 -28.84 2.12
C GLU A 15 0.62 -29.04 2.48
N GLU A 16 0.15 -30.29 2.62
CA GLU A 16 -1.24 -30.59 2.99
C GLU A 16 -1.62 -30.02 4.38
N ASN A 17 -0.66 -29.91 5.30
CA ASN A 17 -0.88 -29.38 6.65
C ASN A 17 -0.95 -27.84 6.69
N MET A 18 -0.36 -27.15 5.72
CA MET A 18 -0.49 -25.69 5.58
C MET A 18 -1.82 -25.31 4.94
N GLU A 19 -2.24 -26.01 3.89
CA GLU A 19 -3.54 -25.77 3.22
C GLU A 19 -4.73 -25.89 4.21
N ALA A 20 -4.71 -26.90 5.09
CA ALA A 20 -5.78 -27.15 6.04
C ALA A 20 -5.90 -26.11 7.18
N LYS A 21 -4.88 -25.26 7.38
CA LYS A 21 -4.83 -24.26 8.47
C LYS A 21 -4.77 -22.82 7.97
N ALA A 22 -4.54 -22.63 6.68
CA ALA A 22 -4.47 -21.32 6.07
C ALA A 22 -5.82 -20.61 6.15
N SER A 23 -5.79 -19.31 6.39
CA SER A 23 -6.94 -18.40 6.34
C SER A 23 -7.08 -17.75 4.97
N PHE A 24 -5.97 -17.63 4.23
CA PHE A 24 -5.94 -17.06 2.88
C PHE A 24 -5.45 -18.05 1.85
N HIS A 25 -6.07 -17.99 0.68
CA HIS A 25 -5.60 -18.58 -0.55
C HIS A 25 -5.31 -17.43 -1.52
N ILE A 26 -4.05 -17.31 -1.95
CA ILE A 26 -3.53 -16.19 -2.73
C ILE A 26 -2.92 -16.70 -4.03
N ILE A 27 -3.24 -16.03 -5.14
CA ILE A 27 -2.69 -16.35 -6.47
C ILE A 27 -2.06 -15.08 -7.03
N VAL A 28 -0.75 -15.10 -7.25
CA VAL A 28 -0.03 -13.99 -7.86
C VAL A 28 -0.06 -14.15 -9.38
N LEU A 29 -0.89 -13.35 -10.06
CA LEU A 29 -1.02 -13.37 -11.51
C LEU A 29 0.19 -12.73 -12.18
N GLY A 30 0.76 -11.70 -11.56
CA GLY A 30 1.93 -11.00 -12.07
C GLY A 30 2.76 -10.45 -10.92
N PRO A 31 4.01 -10.90 -10.74
CA PRO A 31 4.89 -10.39 -9.69
C PRO A 31 5.86 -9.31 -10.19
N THR A 32 5.79 -8.87 -11.45
CA THR A 32 6.80 -7.96 -12.04
C THR A 32 6.33 -6.51 -12.06
N GLY A 33 7.28 -5.59 -11.98
CA GLY A 33 7.06 -4.14 -12.08
C GLY A 33 7.37 -3.57 -13.46
N GLY A 34 7.36 -4.43 -14.49
CA GLY A 34 7.84 -4.10 -15.84
C GLY A 34 9.38 -4.21 -16.00
N PRO A 35 9.94 -3.76 -17.14
CA PRO A 35 9.24 -3.10 -18.24
C PRO A 35 8.41 -4.04 -19.14
N CYS A 36 8.52 -5.37 -18.99
CA CYS A 36 7.65 -6.31 -19.69
C CYS A 36 6.22 -6.26 -19.15
N GLU A 37 5.26 -6.07 -20.05
CA GLU A 37 3.84 -5.87 -19.76
C GLU A 37 3.04 -7.15 -19.54
N ASP A 38 3.61 -8.33 -19.81
CA ASP A 38 2.90 -9.61 -19.84
C ASP A 38 2.56 -10.17 -18.43
N ARG A 39 3.34 -9.76 -17.43
CA ARG A 39 3.27 -10.25 -16.03
C ARG A 39 3.34 -9.14 -14.98
N VAL A 40 2.93 -7.94 -15.35
CA VAL A 40 2.81 -6.80 -14.42
C VAL A 40 1.82 -7.07 -13.29
N THR A 41 1.95 -6.32 -12.19
CA THR A 41 1.29 -6.57 -10.91
C THR A 41 -0.20 -6.92 -10.99
N GLY A 42 -0.57 -8.06 -10.39
CA GLY A 42 -1.95 -8.47 -10.18
C GLY A 42 -2.03 -9.66 -9.24
N ILE A 43 -2.83 -9.55 -8.19
CA ILE A 43 -2.90 -10.57 -7.12
C ILE A 43 -4.37 -10.87 -6.81
N LEU A 44 -4.72 -12.16 -6.75
CA LEU A 44 -6.04 -12.62 -6.33
C LEU A 44 -5.97 -13.14 -4.91
N VAL A 45 -6.94 -12.78 -4.07
CA VAL A 45 -7.02 -13.21 -2.68
C VAL A 45 -8.43 -13.69 -2.38
N ARG A 46 -8.55 -14.84 -1.72
CA ARG A 46 -9.81 -15.31 -1.13
C ARG A 46 -9.61 -15.84 0.29
N SER A 47 -10.70 -15.86 1.05
CA SER A 47 -10.78 -16.59 2.31
C SER A 47 -10.86 -18.10 2.03
N THR A 48 -10.16 -18.90 2.82
CA THR A 48 -10.30 -20.36 2.81
C THR A 48 -11.57 -20.84 3.50
N ALA A 49 -12.20 -19.99 4.33
CA ALA A 49 -13.47 -20.26 4.98
C ALA A 49 -14.68 -20.13 4.03
N THR A 50 -14.46 -19.65 2.80
CA THR A 50 -15.48 -19.53 1.77
C THR A 50 -15.18 -20.46 0.58
N ASP A 51 -16.23 -21.04 0.01
CA ASP A 51 -16.15 -21.76 -1.25
C ASP A 51 -15.81 -20.82 -2.41
N TRP A 52 -15.40 -21.40 -3.55
CA TRP A 52 -15.35 -20.69 -4.82
C TRP A 52 -16.76 -20.32 -5.28
N SER A 53 -17.23 -19.14 -4.90
CA SER A 53 -18.56 -18.61 -5.21
C SER A 53 -18.48 -17.22 -5.86
N PRO A 54 -19.59 -16.72 -6.44
CA PRO A 54 -19.63 -15.36 -6.96
C PRO A 54 -19.25 -14.33 -5.88
N GLY A 55 -18.31 -13.45 -6.22
CA GLY A 55 -17.79 -12.43 -5.31
C GLY A 55 -16.97 -12.95 -4.14
N SER A 56 -16.41 -14.17 -4.21
CA SER A 56 -15.54 -14.75 -3.17
C SER A 56 -14.08 -14.32 -3.27
N VAL A 57 -13.65 -13.77 -4.41
CA VAL A 57 -12.27 -13.34 -4.64
C VAL A 57 -12.21 -11.82 -4.70
N VAL A 58 -11.19 -11.22 -4.09
CA VAL A 58 -10.80 -9.84 -4.34
C VAL A 58 -9.52 -9.82 -5.17
N ALA A 59 -9.44 -8.93 -6.15
CA ALA A 59 -8.20 -8.65 -6.86
C ALA A 59 -7.52 -7.43 -6.23
N VAL A 60 -6.22 -7.49 -5.98
CA VAL A 60 -5.39 -6.33 -5.62
C VAL A 60 -4.50 -6.00 -6.81
N ASP A 61 -4.67 -4.79 -7.30
CA ASP A 61 -4.23 -4.31 -8.59
C ASP A 61 -4.70 -5.18 -9.76
N ALA A 62 -4.53 -4.63 -10.97
CA ALA A 62 -5.12 -5.16 -12.18
C ALA A 62 -4.24 -4.85 -13.39
N GLY A 63 -2.92 -4.90 -13.24
CA GLY A 63 -1.97 -4.83 -14.33
C GLY A 63 -2.18 -5.99 -15.30
N THR A 64 -2.01 -7.22 -14.80
CA THR A 64 -2.40 -8.43 -15.50
C THR A 64 -3.60 -9.09 -14.82
N MET A 65 -4.61 -9.44 -15.61
CA MET A 65 -5.85 -10.05 -15.13
C MET A 65 -6.20 -11.26 -15.98
N LEU A 66 -7.05 -11.12 -17.02
CA LEU A 66 -7.47 -12.25 -17.87
C LEU A 66 -6.28 -12.99 -18.48
N ALA A 67 -5.25 -12.30 -18.94
CA ALA A 67 -4.05 -12.93 -19.49
C ALA A 67 -3.35 -13.84 -18.45
N GLY A 68 -3.18 -13.36 -17.22
CA GLY A 68 -2.65 -14.14 -16.11
C GLY A 68 -3.53 -15.33 -15.74
N ILE A 69 -4.84 -15.12 -15.61
CA ILE A 69 -5.81 -16.17 -15.30
C ILE A 69 -5.79 -17.26 -16.38
N ILE A 70 -5.88 -16.89 -17.66
CA ILE A 70 -5.84 -17.82 -18.80
C ILE A 70 -4.54 -18.63 -18.79
N ARG A 71 -3.39 -17.97 -18.57
CA ARG A 71 -2.08 -18.62 -18.55
C ARG A 71 -2.02 -19.71 -17.47
N LEU A 72 -2.54 -19.45 -16.28
CA LEU A 72 -2.56 -20.40 -15.17
C LEU A 72 -3.61 -21.51 -15.35
N LEU A 73 -4.79 -21.18 -15.88
CA LEU A 73 -5.81 -22.16 -16.23
C LEU A 73 -5.34 -23.12 -17.33
N LYS A 74 -4.58 -22.65 -18.33
CA LYS A 74 -3.98 -23.50 -19.38
C LYS A 74 -3.04 -24.57 -18.82
N LYS A 75 -2.37 -24.29 -17.71
CA LYS A 75 -1.47 -25.25 -17.04
C LYS A 75 -2.24 -26.24 -16.15
N SER A 76 -3.39 -25.81 -15.63
CA SER A 76 -4.19 -26.59 -14.68
C SER A 76 -5.24 -27.46 -15.38
N LEU A 77 -5.71 -27.05 -16.57
CA LEU A 77 -6.63 -27.83 -17.39
C LEU A 77 -5.87 -28.90 -18.20
N PRO A 78 -6.36 -30.15 -18.26
CA PRO A 78 -5.71 -31.22 -19.01
C PRO A 78 -5.63 -30.87 -20.51
N ALA A 79 -4.44 -31.06 -21.11
CA ALA A 79 -4.13 -30.69 -22.50
C ALA A 79 -4.95 -31.43 -23.59
N SER A 80 -5.77 -32.40 -23.20
CA SER A 80 -6.57 -33.24 -24.10
C SER A 80 -7.83 -32.51 -24.57
N LEU A 81 -7.67 -31.62 -25.56
CA LEU A 81 -8.77 -31.09 -26.38
C LEU A 81 -9.49 -32.17 -27.20
N ASP A 82 -8.90 -33.37 -27.34
CA ASP A 82 -9.45 -34.46 -28.14
C ASP A 82 -10.49 -35.30 -27.41
N ASP A 83 -10.53 -35.25 -26.08
CA ASP A 83 -11.57 -35.93 -25.32
C ASP A 83 -12.75 -35.00 -25.08
N ARG A 84 -13.62 -34.91 -26.11
CA ARG A 84 -14.89 -34.17 -26.11
C ARG A 84 -15.83 -34.57 -24.94
N THR A 85 -15.43 -35.52 -24.09
CA THR A 85 -16.15 -36.01 -22.91
C THR A 85 -15.73 -35.39 -21.57
N THR A 86 -14.66 -34.60 -21.51
CA THR A 86 -14.32 -33.89 -20.25
C THR A 86 -15.39 -32.82 -19.96
N SER A 87 -16.22 -33.12 -18.97
CA SER A 87 -17.32 -32.28 -18.51
C SER A 87 -16.79 -31.10 -17.68
N PRO A 88 -17.58 -30.02 -17.50
CA PRO A 88 -17.36 -29.01 -16.46
C PRO A 88 -17.00 -29.69 -15.14
N GLY A 89 -15.84 -29.37 -14.58
CA GLY A 89 -15.22 -30.14 -13.50
C GLY A 89 -14.59 -29.24 -12.45
N VAL A 90 -14.16 -29.85 -11.35
CA VAL A 90 -13.39 -29.17 -10.30
C VAL A 90 -11.90 -29.35 -10.61
N LEU A 91 -11.14 -28.25 -10.59
CA LEU A 91 -9.70 -28.29 -10.76
C LEU A 91 -9.05 -28.97 -9.56
N ASN A 92 -8.22 -29.99 -9.80
CA ASN A 92 -7.61 -30.79 -8.73
C ASN A 92 -6.18 -30.36 -8.38
N ASN A 93 -5.58 -29.48 -9.18
CA ASN A 93 -4.20 -29.03 -9.04
C ASN A 93 -4.07 -27.56 -9.49
N GLY A 94 -2.85 -27.03 -9.31
CA GLY A 94 -2.50 -25.66 -9.68
C GLY A 94 -3.10 -24.61 -8.74
N PRO A 95 -2.89 -23.32 -9.05
CA PRO A 95 -3.31 -22.23 -8.19
C PRO A 95 -4.83 -22.19 -7.99
N PHE A 96 -5.61 -22.59 -9.00
CA PHE A 96 -7.08 -22.60 -8.92
C PHE A 96 -7.65 -23.91 -8.36
N LYS A 97 -6.89 -24.68 -7.58
CA LYS A 97 -7.37 -25.93 -6.96
C LYS A 97 -8.71 -25.71 -6.22
N GLY A 98 -9.67 -26.61 -6.48
CA GLY A 98 -11.03 -26.56 -5.96
C GLY A 98 -12.00 -25.69 -6.76
N LEU A 99 -11.53 -24.90 -7.74
CA LEU A 99 -12.41 -24.09 -8.58
C LEU A 99 -13.22 -24.98 -9.52
N ARG A 100 -14.55 -24.77 -9.54
CA ARG A 100 -15.43 -25.40 -10.52
C ARG A 100 -15.42 -24.60 -11.82
N THR A 101 -15.03 -25.22 -12.92
CA THR A 101 -15.01 -24.59 -14.25
C THR A 101 -16.29 -24.92 -15.01
N PRO A 102 -17.18 -23.95 -15.29
CA PRO A 102 -18.42 -24.21 -16.03
C PRO A 102 -18.18 -24.52 -17.52
N ASP A 103 -17.06 -24.06 -18.08
CA ASP A 103 -16.75 -24.17 -19.51
C ASP A 103 -15.59 -25.14 -19.78
N LYS A 104 -15.40 -25.49 -21.04
CA LYS A 104 -14.32 -26.40 -21.47
C LYS A 104 -12.99 -25.70 -21.69
N THR A 105 -13.00 -24.44 -22.12
CA THR A 105 -11.77 -23.73 -22.50
C THR A 105 -11.25 -22.85 -21.37
N PRO A 106 -9.93 -22.69 -21.22
CA PRO A 106 -9.33 -21.75 -20.28
C PRO A 106 -9.86 -20.32 -20.43
N GLU A 107 -10.07 -19.87 -21.68
CA GLU A 107 -10.54 -18.52 -22.01
C GLU A 107 -11.97 -18.27 -21.51
N ALA A 108 -12.89 -19.21 -21.74
CA ALA A 108 -14.27 -19.08 -21.28
C ALA A 108 -14.35 -19.14 -19.74
N ASN A 109 -13.56 -20.02 -19.11
CA ASN A 109 -13.48 -20.09 -17.65
C ASN A 109 -12.85 -18.84 -17.04
N ALA A 110 -11.83 -18.24 -17.67
CA ALA A 110 -11.27 -16.97 -17.23
C ALA A 110 -12.30 -15.84 -17.32
N ALA A 111 -13.11 -15.82 -18.39
CA ALA A 111 -14.22 -14.87 -18.54
C ALA A 111 -15.25 -15.01 -17.41
N HIS A 112 -15.68 -16.24 -17.13
CA HIS A 112 -16.57 -16.53 -16.01
C HIS A 112 -15.95 -16.12 -14.67
N PHE A 113 -14.67 -16.45 -14.45
CA PHE A 113 -13.96 -16.12 -13.22
C PHE A 113 -13.90 -14.61 -12.98
N PHE A 114 -13.57 -13.83 -14.01
CA PHE A 114 -13.51 -12.37 -13.90
C PHE A 114 -14.88 -11.73 -13.65
N ARG A 115 -15.92 -12.21 -14.33
CA ARG A 115 -17.27 -11.66 -14.16
C ARG A 115 -17.88 -12.02 -12.82
N GLU A 116 -17.89 -13.30 -12.48
CA GLU A 116 -18.65 -13.84 -11.35
C GLU A 116 -17.81 -13.94 -10.08
N ILE A 117 -16.63 -14.54 -10.15
CA ILE A 117 -15.87 -14.97 -8.96
C ILE A 117 -15.13 -13.79 -8.32
N ILE A 118 -14.53 -12.92 -9.12
CA ILE A 118 -13.91 -11.68 -8.64
C ILE A 118 -15.02 -10.69 -8.24
N GLY A 119 -15.12 -10.39 -6.95
CA GLY A 119 -16.12 -9.49 -6.39
C GLY A 119 -15.78 -8.01 -6.59
N ALA A 120 -14.56 -7.60 -6.21
CA ALA A 120 -14.09 -6.23 -6.33
C ALA A 120 -12.61 -6.20 -6.72
N LEU A 121 -12.19 -5.08 -7.31
CA LEU A 121 -10.78 -4.77 -7.58
C LEU A 121 -10.34 -3.66 -6.64
N LEU A 122 -9.32 -3.92 -5.83
CA LEU A 122 -8.65 -2.94 -4.99
C LEU A 122 -7.47 -2.39 -5.76
N ILE A 123 -7.46 -1.09 -6.07
CA ILE A 123 -6.37 -0.46 -6.83
C ILE A 123 -5.50 0.37 -5.88
N THR A 124 -4.20 0.11 -5.89
CA THR A 124 -3.25 0.77 -5.00
C THR A 124 -2.95 2.18 -5.46
N HIS A 125 -2.68 2.33 -6.76
CA HIS A 125 -2.39 3.60 -7.44
C HIS A 125 -2.65 3.48 -8.96
N PRO A 126 -2.71 4.59 -9.70
CA PRO A 126 -3.19 4.60 -11.09
C PRO A 126 -2.08 4.44 -12.14
N HIS A 127 -0.89 3.94 -11.79
CA HIS A 127 0.13 3.64 -12.80
C HIS A 127 -0.32 2.51 -13.73
N LEU A 128 0.10 2.58 -14.99
CA LEU A 128 -0.49 1.78 -16.06
C LEU A 128 -0.27 0.28 -15.85
N ASP A 129 0.88 -0.11 -15.34
CA ASP A 129 1.24 -1.47 -14.98
C ASP A 129 0.45 -2.03 -13.78
N HIS A 130 -0.32 -1.19 -13.07
CA HIS A 130 -1.26 -1.62 -12.03
C HIS A 130 -2.73 -1.61 -12.50
N ILE A 131 -3.04 -1.05 -13.68
CA ILE A 131 -4.43 -0.88 -14.15
C ILE A 131 -4.67 -1.26 -15.62
N SER A 132 -3.65 -1.65 -16.37
CA SER A 132 -3.76 -1.95 -17.81
C SER A 132 -4.78 -3.06 -18.08
N GLY A 133 -4.71 -4.14 -17.31
CA GLY A 133 -5.63 -5.27 -17.38
C GLY A 133 -7.05 -4.87 -16.99
N LEU A 134 -7.22 -3.99 -16.00
CA LEU A 134 -8.54 -3.43 -15.67
C LEU A 134 -9.19 -2.79 -16.90
N ALA A 135 -8.52 -1.84 -17.56
CA ALA A 135 -9.08 -1.17 -18.73
C ALA A 135 -9.34 -2.16 -19.88
N ILE A 136 -8.31 -2.93 -20.28
CA ILE A 136 -8.37 -3.85 -21.43
C ILE A 136 -9.42 -4.95 -21.24
N ASN A 137 -9.67 -5.39 -20.00
CA ASN A 137 -10.59 -6.51 -19.74
C ASN A 137 -12.03 -6.07 -19.54
N THR A 138 -12.31 -4.77 -19.38
CA THR A 138 -13.69 -4.25 -19.23
C THR A 138 -14.69 -4.63 -20.33
N PRO A 139 -14.33 -4.86 -21.62
CA PRO A 139 -15.30 -5.28 -22.64
C PRO A 139 -15.96 -6.63 -22.35
N ILE A 140 -15.43 -7.41 -21.41
CA ILE A 140 -16.03 -8.68 -20.97
C ILE A 140 -17.21 -8.49 -20.02
N ILE A 141 -17.35 -7.30 -19.43
CA ILE A 141 -18.42 -6.98 -18.49
C ILE A 141 -19.69 -6.72 -19.31
N GLU A 142 -20.69 -7.57 -19.11
CA GLU A 142 -21.98 -7.48 -19.79
C GLU A 142 -23.03 -6.83 -18.87
N ALA A 143 -23.98 -6.09 -19.46
CA ALA A 143 -24.97 -5.27 -18.76
C ALA A 143 -26.01 -6.04 -17.90
N GLY A 144 -25.76 -7.30 -17.56
CA GLY A 144 -26.64 -8.15 -16.73
C GLY A 144 -26.06 -8.55 -15.36
N HIS A 145 -24.77 -8.34 -15.13
CA HIS A 145 -24.06 -8.86 -13.93
C HIS A 145 -23.83 -7.80 -12.84
N GLY A 146 -24.48 -6.64 -12.97
CA GLY A 146 -24.23 -5.47 -12.12
C GLY A 146 -22.88 -4.81 -12.42
N PRO A 147 -22.65 -3.57 -11.92
CA PRO A 147 -21.39 -2.89 -12.12
C PRO A 147 -20.26 -3.59 -11.37
N LYS A 148 -19.08 -3.71 -11.99
CA LYS A 148 -17.88 -4.22 -11.33
C LYS A 148 -17.33 -3.16 -10.36
N PRO A 149 -17.24 -3.45 -9.05
CA PRO A 149 -16.71 -2.48 -8.09
C PRO A 149 -15.19 -2.32 -8.21
N ILE A 150 -14.76 -1.06 -8.26
CA ILE A 150 -13.36 -0.64 -8.16
C ILE A 150 -13.23 0.17 -6.88
N ALA A 151 -12.42 -0.29 -5.93
CA ALA A 151 -12.21 0.38 -4.67
C ALA A 151 -10.77 0.86 -4.51
N ALA A 152 -10.59 2.13 -4.17
CA ALA A 152 -9.28 2.72 -3.93
C ALA A 152 -9.45 4.01 -3.11
N LEU A 153 -8.33 4.65 -2.78
CA LEU A 153 -8.35 6.01 -2.25
C LEU A 153 -8.99 7.00 -3.26
N PRO A 154 -9.60 8.10 -2.78
CA PRO A 154 -10.34 9.02 -3.65
C PRO A 154 -9.48 9.63 -4.77
N SER A 155 -8.22 9.97 -4.47
CA SER A 155 -7.23 10.46 -5.43
C SER A 155 -7.00 9.50 -6.60
N VAL A 156 -6.86 8.20 -6.30
CA VAL A 156 -6.65 7.12 -7.28
C VAL A 156 -7.87 6.96 -8.16
N LEU A 157 -9.08 6.92 -7.59
CA LEU A 157 -10.32 6.82 -8.37
C LEU A 157 -10.55 8.06 -9.23
N SER A 158 -10.24 9.26 -8.72
CA SER A 158 -10.27 10.50 -9.52
C SER A 158 -9.31 10.43 -10.71
N ALA A 159 -8.09 9.91 -10.51
CA ALA A 159 -7.13 9.76 -11.60
C ALA A 159 -7.62 8.76 -12.67
N ILE A 160 -8.11 7.59 -12.24
CA ILE A 160 -8.68 6.57 -13.14
C ILE A 160 -9.87 7.13 -13.94
N LYS A 161 -10.76 7.85 -13.27
CA LYS A 161 -11.92 8.51 -13.89
C LYS A 161 -11.51 9.57 -14.91
N ASN A 162 -10.61 10.48 -14.53
CA ASN A 162 -10.27 11.64 -15.36
C ASN A 162 -9.29 11.31 -16.49
N HIS A 163 -8.47 10.26 -16.33
CA HIS A 163 -7.35 9.97 -17.23
C HIS A 163 -7.42 8.60 -17.91
N VAL A 164 -8.35 7.71 -17.53
CA VAL A 164 -8.49 6.40 -18.18
C VAL A 164 -9.88 6.25 -18.78
N PHE A 165 -10.93 6.22 -17.93
CA PHE A 165 -12.32 6.06 -18.36
C PHE A 165 -12.95 7.41 -18.71
N ASN A 166 -12.41 8.08 -19.72
CA ASN A 166 -12.70 9.48 -20.08
C ASN A 166 -13.12 9.69 -21.55
N ASP A 167 -13.50 8.62 -22.24
CA ASP A 167 -13.87 8.60 -23.68
C ASP A 167 -12.73 8.97 -24.65
N VAL A 168 -11.51 9.15 -24.15
CA VAL A 168 -10.31 9.41 -24.96
C VAL A 168 -9.35 8.23 -24.91
N ILE A 169 -8.90 7.84 -23.71
CA ILE A 169 -8.02 6.69 -23.52
C ILE A 169 -8.83 5.40 -23.54
N TRP A 170 -9.95 5.39 -22.80
CA TRP A 170 -10.91 4.29 -22.79
C TRP A 170 -12.34 4.85 -22.64
N PRO A 171 -13.37 4.17 -23.20
CA PRO A 171 -14.76 4.58 -22.99
C PRO A 171 -15.08 4.79 -21.51
N ASN A 172 -15.89 5.80 -21.17
CA ASN A 172 -16.36 5.99 -19.81
C ASN A 172 -17.34 4.87 -19.44
N LEU A 173 -16.82 3.81 -18.82
CA LEU A 173 -17.60 2.67 -18.38
C LEU A 173 -18.08 2.79 -16.92
N SER A 174 -17.74 3.89 -16.24
CA SER A 174 -18.17 4.12 -14.86
C SER A 174 -19.64 4.51 -14.76
N ASP A 175 -20.18 4.51 -13.54
CA ASP A 175 -21.51 5.02 -13.20
C ASP A 175 -21.51 6.53 -12.91
N GLU A 176 -20.40 7.22 -13.19
CA GLU A 176 -20.22 8.66 -13.00
C GLU A 176 -20.01 9.40 -14.33
N ASP A 177 -20.26 10.71 -14.31
CA ASP A 177 -20.02 11.65 -15.44
C ASP A 177 -20.59 11.17 -16.79
N GLY A 178 -21.77 10.54 -16.75
CA GLY A 178 -22.46 10.07 -17.95
C GLY A 178 -21.93 8.75 -18.52
N GLY A 179 -21.17 7.98 -17.74
CA GLY A 179 -20.64 6.70 -18.17
C GLY A 179 -21.68 5.58 -18.29
N ALA A 180 -21.26 4.44 -18.85
CA ALA A 180 -22.12 3.31 -19.18
C ALA A 180 -22.61 2.49 -17.96
N GLY A 181 -22.12 2.77 -16.74
CA GLY A 181 -22.54 2.10 -15.51
C GLY A 181 -22.10 0.63 -15.40
N LEU A 182 -21.04 0.23 -16.10
CA LEU A 182 -20.45 -1.11 -16.01
C LEU A 182 -19.41 -1.22 -14.88
N LEU A 183 -18.89 -0.10 -14.41
CA LEU A 183 -17.96 0.02 -13.29
C LEU A 183 -18.58 0.93 -12.22
N THR A 184 -18.32 0.65 -10.95
CA THR A 184 -18.73 1.52 -9.85
C THR A 184 -17.57 1.84 -8.92
N TYR A 185 -17.45 3.11 -8.51
CA TYR A 185 -16.32 3.61 -7.73
C TYR A 185 -16.59 3.61 -6.23
N ASN A 186 -15.93 2.69 -5.53
CA ASN A 186 -15.98 2.57 -4.07
C ASN A 186 -14.82 3.33 -3.42
N ARG A 187 -15.06 4.61 -3.08
CA ARG A 187 -14.08 5.47 -2.42
C ARG A 187 -13.78 4.99 -0.99
N LEU A 188 -12.57 4.52 -0.76
CA LEU A 188 -12.10 4.08 0.55
C LEU A 188 -11.66 5.27 1.40
N THR A 189 -11.90 5.20 2.71
CA THR A 189 -11.38 6.16 3.68
C THR A 189 -10.03 5.68 4.19
N GLU A 190 -9.01 6.53 4.13
CA GLU A 190 -7.71 6.24 4.73
C GLU A 190 -7.83 5.92 6.23
N GLY A 191 -7.19 4.82 6.66
CA GLY A 191 -7.28 4.29 8.03
C GLY A 191 -8.62 3.61 8.35
N GLY A 192 -9.59 3.69 7.44
CA GLY A 192 -10.93 3.17 7.61
C GLY A 192 -11.85 4.10 8.39
N ASN A 193 -13.17 3.89 8.27
CA ASN A 193 -14.16 4.64 9.05
C ASN A 193 -14.36 3.98 10.43
N PRO A 194 -13.99 4.63 11.55
CA PRO A 194 -14.09 4.02 12.89
C PRO A 194 -15.51 3.63 13.32
N ARG A 195 -16.55 4.15 12.63
CA ARG A 195 -17.96 3.79 12.85
C ARG A 195 -18.35 2.47 12.20
N LEU A 196 -17.53 1.94 11.30
CA LEU A 196 -17.75 0.65 10.64
C LEU A 196 -16.94 -0.43 11.35
N GLY A 197 -17.54 -1.61 11.51
CA GLY A 197 -16.93 -2.75 12.21
C GLY A 197 -17.02 -2.68 13.74
N ILE A 198 -16.64 -3.78 14.39
CA ILE A 198 -16.69 -3.95 15.85
C ILE A 198 -15.34 -4.52 16.32
N GLY A 199 -14.90 -4.14 17.53
CA GLY A 199 -13.65 -4.64 18.11
C GLY A 199 -12.45 -4.32 17.22
N ASP A 200 -11.65 -5.36 16.93
CA ASP A 200 -10.45 -5.29 16.08
C ASP A 200 -10.79 -5.09 14.59
N GLY A 201 -12.03 -5.38 14.19
CA GLY A 201 -12.54 -5.14 12.85
C GLY A 201 -12.94 -3.68 12.58
N ARG A 202 -12.74 -2.75 13.53
CA ARG A 202 -13.10 -1.33 13.34
C ARG A 202 -12.30 -0.68 12.21
N GLY A 203 -12.99 0.08 11.38
CA GLY A 203 -12.43 0.73 10.19
C GLY A 203 -12.37 -0.18 8.95
N TYR A 204 -12.60 -1.48 9.08
CA TYR A 204 -12.63 -2.36 7.92
C TYR A 204 -13.97 -2.27 7.19
N VAL A 205 -13.91 -2.37 5.86
CA VAL A 205 -15.07 -2.44 4.97
C VAL A 205 -15.02 -3.74 4.17
N ARG A 206 -16.17 -4.22 3.69
CA ARG A 206 -16.22 -5.45 2.89
C ARG A 206 -15.45 -5.27 1.58
N ALA A 207 -14.54 -6.21 1.28
CA ALA A 207 -13.84 -6.29 0.00
C ALA A 207 -14.50 -7.33 -0.92
N CYS A 208 -14.69 -8.55 -0.40
CA CYS A 208 -15.40 -9.63 -1.07
C CYS A 208 -16.09 -10.53 -0.01
N GLN A 209 -16.68 -11.66 -0.40
CA GLN A 209 -17.17 -12.64 0.55
C GLN A 209 -16.00 -13.21 1.38
N GLY A 210 -16.10 -13.17 2.71
CA GLY A 210 -15.06 -13.65 3.61
C GLY A 210 -13.92 -12.68 3.89
N ILE A 211 -13.70 -11.64 3.07
CA ILE A 211 -12.60 -10.67 3.27
C ILE A 211 -13.12 -9.26 3.50
N VAL A 212 -12.56 -8.61 4.52
CA VAL A 212 -12.71 -7.16 4.76
C VAL A 212 -11.36 -6.46 4.58
N THR A 213 -11.37 -5.22 4.12
CA THR A 213 -10.17 -4.43 3.82
C THR A 213 -10.13 -3.10 4.57
N LYS A 214 -8.91 -2.64 4.86
CA LYS A 214 -8.59 -1.29 5.33
C LYS A 214 -7.38 -0.79 4.54
N CYS A 215 -7.41 0.47 4.14
CA CYS A 215 -6.40 1.08 3.29
C CYS A 215 -5.64 2.18 4.05
N LEU A 216 -4.32 2.25 3.89
CA LEU A 216 -3.48 3.38 4.30
C LEU A 216 -2.71 3.88 3.08
N SER A 217 -2.57 5.20 2.91
CA SER A 217 -1.73 5.69 1.81
C SER A 217 -0.24 5.49 2.12
N VAL A 218 0.57 5.36 1.08
CA VAL A 218 2.03 5.32 1.13
C VAL A 218 2.58 6.22 0.02
N SER A 219 3.87 6.53 0.09
CA SER A 219 4.54 7.41 -0.86
C SER A 219 5.27 6.59 -1.92
N HIS A 220 5.19 7.03 -3.17
CA HIS A 220 5.76 6.34 -4.32
C HIS A 220 6.45 7.35 -5.26
N GLY A 221 7.39 8.12 -4.72
CA GLY A 221 8.18 9.10 -5.44
C GLY A 221 7.50 10.46 -5.55
N GLN A 222 8.04 11.30 -6.43
CA GLN A 222 7.63 12.70 -6.57
C GLN A 222 7.43 13.06 -8.04
N CYS A 223 6.47 13.95 -8.28
CA CYS A 223 6.29 14.60 -9.57
C CYS A 223 6.41 16.13 -9.45
N LYS A 224 6.93 16.78 -10.49
CA LYS A 224 7.12 18.25 -10.53
C LYS A 224 5.80 19.05 -10.53
N GLN A 225 4.67 18.38 -10.64
CA GLN A 225 3.37 19.02 -10.78
C GLN A 225 2.32 18.37 -9.88
N ARG A 226 1.83 19.14 -8.91
CA ARG A 226 0.72 18.73 -8.05
C ARG A 226 -0.56 18.52 -8.85
N TYR A 227 -1.13 17.33 -8.75
CA TYR A 227 -2.47 17.03 -9.24
C TYR A 227 -3.51 17.43 -8.20
N HIS A 228 -4.53 18.19 -8.62
CA HIS A 228 -5.68 18.51 -7.78
C HIS A 228 -6.91 17.74 -8.30
N PRO A 229 -7.36 16.69 -7.58
CA PRO A 229 -8.47 15.85 -8.02
C PRO A 229 -9.80 16.61 -8.11
N GLU A 230 -9.97 17.67 -7.33
CA GLU A 230 -11.21 18.48 -7.29
C GLU A 230 -11.36 19.43 -8.49
N THR A 231 -10.25 19.82 -9.13
CA THR A 231 -10.29 20.83 -10.20
C THR A 231 -10.01 20.27 -11.59
N ALA A 232 -9.69 18.97 -11.71
CA ALA A 232 -9.29 18.26 -12.94
C ALA A 232 -8.26 19.04 -13.81
N THR A 233 -7.56 20.01 -13.21
CA THR A 233 -6.74 20.97 -13.92
C THR A 233 -5.29 20.60 -13.67
N HIS A 234 -4.68 19.96 -14.68
CA HIS A 234 -3.27 20.22 -14.91
C HIS A 234 -3.15 21.73 -15.13
N ARG A 235 -2.43 22.45 -14.27
CA ARG A 235 -1.85 23.73 -14.69
C ARG A 235 -0.91 23.41 -15.86
N ARG A 236 -1.43 23.34 -17.08
CA ARG A 236 -0.60 23.20 -18.29
C ARG A 236 0.33 24.39 -18.26
N ALA A 237 1.62 24.17 -17.96
CA ALA A 237 2.63 25.06 -18.47
C ALA A 237 2.46 24.99 -20.00
N ALA A 238 1.95 26.06 -20.58
CA ALA A 238 1.75 26.14 -22.02
C ALA A 238 3.12 25.91 -22.69
N SER A 239 3.34 24.72 -23.22
CA SER A 239 4.42 24.47 -24.17
C SER A 239 4.02 25.10 -25.49
N THR A 240 4.17 26.42 -25.57
CA THR A 240 4.14 27.15 -26.83
C THR A 240 5.41 26.85 -27.62
N VAL A 241 5.34 25.96 -28.60
CA VAL A 241 6.11 26.08 -29.84
C VAL A 241 5.27 25.54 -30.97
N PHE A 242 4.71 26.45 -31.77
CA PHE A 242 4.50 26.42 -33.23
C PHE A 242 3.40 27.44 -33.57
N HIS A 243 3.80 28.69 -33.76
CA HIS A 243 3.02 29.67 -34.51
C HIS A 243 3.58 29.73 -35.93
N GLN A 244 2.80 29.27 -36.91
CA GLN A 244 2.47 29.97 -38.17
C GLN A 244 2.04 28.95 -39.25
N ALA A 245 0.75 28.92 -39.57
CA ALA A 245 0.23 29.31 -40.89
C ALA A 245 -1.29 29.08 -40.97
N GLU A 246 -2.01 30.20 -41.00
CA GLU A 246 -3.18 30.46 -41.86
C GLU A 246 -4.37 29.47 -41.91
N ALA A 247 -5.46 29.83 -41.22
CA ALA A 247 -6.81 29.68 -41.78
C ALA A 247 -7.76 30.76 -41.22
N ARG A 248 -7.69 31.91 -41.91
CA ARG A 248 -8.61 33.04 -42.05
C ARG A 248 -10.04 32.91 -41.49
N SER A 249 -10.37 33.90 -40.65
CA SER A 249 -11.44 34.89 -40.84
C SER A 249 -12.83 34.40 -41.31
N ALA A 250 -13.80 34.48 -40.40
CA ALA A 250 -15.17 34.85 -40.75
C ALA A 250 -15.60 36.08 -39.92
N LEU A 251 -16.03 37.10 -40.66
CA LEU A 251 -16.44 38.42 -40.21
C LEU A 251 -17.72 38.38 -39.34
N SER A 252 -17.88 39.33 -38.40
CA SER A 252 -18.73 40.50 -38.68
C SER A 252 -18.94 41.46 -37.51
N ARG A 253 -18.80 42.74 -37.89
CA ARG A 253 -19.47 43.95 -37.40
C ARG A 253 -18.90 44.73 -36.20
N ALA A 254 -18.21 45.79 -36.62
CA ALA A 254 -17.88 47.02 -35.94
C ALA A 254 -19.07 47.78 -35.32
N ARG A 255 -18.77 48.54 -34.27
CA ARG A 255 -19.19 49.95 -34.10
C ARG A 255 -18.15 50.68 -33.24
N SER A 256 -17.89 51.93 -33.59
CA SER A 256 -16.83 52.80 -33.09
C SER A 256 -17.42 54.19 -32.74
N VAL A 257 -16.69 54.93 -31.89
CA VAL A 257 -16.74 56.39 -31.59
C VAL A 257 -17.88 56.84 -30.63
N ASP A 258 -17.72 57.68 -29.59
CA ASP A 258 -16.66 58.58 -29.08
C ASP A 258 -16.84 58.92 -27.57
N ARG A 259 -15.77 59.45 -26.95
CA ARG A 259 -15.60 60.48 -25.86
C ARG A 259 -16.80 60.89 -24.97
N SER A 260 -16.69 61.28 -23.69
CA SER A 260 -15.61 61.66 -22.76
C SER A 260 -16.29 62.11 -21.45
N GLU A 261 -15.79 61.74 -20.25
CA GLU A 261 -15.71 62.63 -19.07
C GLU A 261 -15.10 61.93 -17.84
N ALA A 262 -14.50 62.74 -16.98
CA ALA A 262 -13.59 62.40 -15.90
C ALA A 262 -14.28 61.78 -14.67
N ALA A 263 -13.56 60.93 -13.92
CA ALA A 263 -12.87 61.33 -12.69
C ALA A 263 -12.66 60.15 -11.69
N PHE A 264 -11.49 60.18 -11.03
CA PHE A 264 -11.10 59.52 -9.78
C PHE A 264 -11.15 57.98 -9.68
N TYR A 265 -9.97 57.32 -9.73
CA TYR A 265 -9.43 56.45 -8.65
C TYR A 265 -7.94 56.12 -8.95
N SER A 266 -7.15 56.07 -7.88
CA SER A 266 -5.68 56.03 -7.84
C SER A 266 -5.00 54.79 -8.47
N PRO A 267 -3.71 54.90 -8.82
CA PRO A 267 -2.88 53.79 -9.32
C PRO A 267 -2.21 53.05 -8.15
N ALA A 268 -2.29 51.72 -8.11
CA ALA A 268 -1.26 50.87 -7.49
C ALA A 268 -1.56 49.36 -7.65
N ASN A 269 -0.53 48.65 -8.09
CA ASN A 269 -0.23 47.24 -7.85
C ASN A 269 -1.04 46.22 -8.66
N SER A 270 -0.58 46.00 -9.90
CA SER A 270 -0.62 44.67 -10.51
C SER A 270 0.01 43.67 -9.54
N PRO A 271 -0.63 42.52 -9.25
CA PRO A 271 0.07 41.45 -8.58
C PRO A 271 1.13 40.94 -9.55
N HIS A 272 2.40 41.24 -9.28
CA HIS A 272 3.49 40.46 -9.82
C HIS A 272 3.26 39.01 -9.39
N LEU A 273 2.80 38.18 -10.32
CA LEU A 273 2.96 36.74 -10.23
C LEU A 273 4.47 36.49 -10.27
N HIS A 274 5.07 36.32 -9.10
CA HIS A 274 6.26 35.50 -9.03
C HIS A 274 5.86 34.11 -9.54
N PRO A 275 6.56 33.52 -10.53
CA PRO A 275 6.40 32.11 -10.80
C PRO A 275 6.89 31.40 -9.54
N GLY A 276 5.97 31.03 -8.66
CA GLY A 276 6.28 30.21 -7.50
C GLY A 276 7.02 28.97 -8.01
N GLU A 277 8.11 28.62 -7.35
CA GLU A 277 8.89 27.43 -7.66
C GLU A 277 7.96 26.23 -7.88
N PRO A 278 8.27 25.34 -8.83
CA PRO A 278 7.45 24.16 -9.05
C PRO A 278 7.39 23.35 -7.75
N VAL A 279 6.23 23.36 -7.11
CA VAL A 279 5.97 22.59 -5.90
C VAL A 279 5.92 21.11 -6.31
N SER A 280 7.00 20.39 -6.02
CA SER A 280 7.01 18.92 -6.10
C SER A 280 5.84 18.36 -5.28
N ALA A 281 5.22 17.30 -5.79
CA ALA A 281 4.12 16.62 -5.15
C ALA A 281 4.39 15.12 -5.07
N THR A 282 4.16 14.54 -3.91
CA THR A 282 4.25 13.10 -3.68
C THR A 282 3.25 12.36 -4.56
N VAL A 283 3.70 11.30 -5.22
CA VAL A 283 2.82 10.34 -5.89
C VAL A 283 2.28 9.40 -4.83
N GLU A 284 0.96 9.30 -4.76
CA GLU A 284 0.27 8.53 -3.73
C GLU A 284 0.01 7.09 -4.20
N SER A 285 0.35 6.14 -3.33
CA SER A 285 0.01 4.73 -3.44
C SER A 285 -0.67 4.24 -2.16
N SER A 286 -0.93 2.94 -2.05
CA SER A 286 -1.71 2.36 -0.96
C SER A 286 -1.15 1.04 -0.44
N ALA A 287 -1.31 0.81 0.86
CA ALA A 287 -1.17 -0.48 1.51
C ALA A 287 -2.54 -0.99 1.98
N PHE A 288 -2.96 -2.16 1.49
CA PHE A 288 -4.21 -2.81 1.87
C PHE A 288 -3.99 -3.85 2.95
N PHE A 289 -4.60 -3.64 4.11
CA PHE A 289 -4.78 -4.69 5.11
C PHE A 289 -5.99 -5.52 4.73
N LEU A 290 -5.78 -6.79 4.39
CA LEU A 290 -6.85 -7.74 4.15
C LEU A 290 -7.01 -8.63 5.37
N ARG A 291 -8.21 -8.64 5.93
CA ARG A 291 -8.56 -9.43 7.10
C ARG A 291 -9.60 -10.47 6.73
N ASP A 292 -9.28 -11.72 7.04
CA ASP A 292 -10.25 -12.80 6.94
C ASP A 292 -11.30 -12.62 8.04
N HIS A 293 -12.57 -12.60 7.63
CA HIS A 293 -13.68 -12.28 8.50
C HIS A 293 -13.89 -13.34 9.60
N ASP A 294 -13.58 -14.61 9.30
CA ASP A 294 -13.83 -15.74 10.20
C ASP A 294 -12.71 -15.92 11.23
N SER A 295 -11.47 -16.10 10.78
CA SER A 295 -10.29 -16.32 11.64
C SER A 295 -9.77 -15.03 12.31
N GLY A 296 -10.08 -13.87 11.70
CA GLY A 296 -9.51 -12.58 12.07
C GLY A 296 -8.02 -12.43 11.75
N ASN A 297 -7.43 -13.38 11.02
CA ASN A 297 -6.05 -13.28 10.54
C ASN A 297 -5.96 -12.26 9.41
N GLU A 298 -4.77 -11.68 9.24
CA GLU A 298 -4.52 -10.60 8.31
C GLU A 298 -3.28 -10.84 7.45
N ILE A 299 -3.31 -10.21 6.27
CA ILE A 299 -2.15 -9.97 5.41
C ILE A 299 -2.13 -8.49 5.00
N ILE A 300 -0.96 -7.99 4.59
CA ILE A 300 -0.84 -6.67 3.95
C ILE A 300 -0.38 -6.86 2.51
N ILE A 301 -1.01 -6.16 1.57
CA ILE A 301 -0.53 -6.07 0.19
C ILE A 301 -0.27 -4.59 -0.13
N PHE A 302 0.97 -4.27 -0.44
CA PHE A 302 1.39 -2.94 -0.88
C PHE A 302 1.28 -2.80 -2.39
N GLY A 303 0.94 -1.60 -2.85
CA GLY A 303 1.37 -1.15 -4.17
C GLY A 303 2.80 -0.66 -4.13
N ASP A 304 3.20 0.09 -5.14
CA ASP A 304 4.54 0.66 -5.20
C ASP A 304 4.74 1.62 -4.03
N VAL A 305 5.94 1.58 -3.45
CA VAL A 305 6.28 2.29 -2.22
C VAL A 305 7.77 2.61 -2.17
N GLU A 306 8.08 3.82 -1.73
CA GLU A 306 9.45 4.29 -1.48
C GLU A 306 9.75 4.28 0.03
N PRO A 307 11.03 4.19 0.45
CA PRO A 307 11.39 4.22 1.86
C PRO A 307 11.20 5.60 2.48
N ASP A 308 10.77 5.64 3.75
CA ASP A 308 10.58 6.87 4.52
C ASP A 308 11.89 7.66 4.68
N SER A 309 13.05 7.01 4.53
CA SER A 309 14.36 7.67 4.55
C SER A 309 14.66 8.54 3.32
N VAL A 310 13.97 8.30 2.20
CA VAL A 310 14.16 9.01 0.92
C VAL A 310 12.90 9.79 0.51
N ALA A 311 11.73 9.40 1.02
CA ALA A 311 10.44 10.00 0.68
C ALA A 311 10.37 11.51 0.99
N PHE A 312 9.72 12.27 0.09
CA PHE A 312 9.38 13.67 0.35
C PHE A 312 8.38 13.84 1.50
N GLU A 313 7.37 12.97 1.50
CA GLU A 313 6.37 12.87 2.55
C GLU A 313 6.43 11.44 3.09
N PRO A 314 7.17 11.15 4.16
CA PRO A 314 7.24 9.80 4.72
C PRO A 314 5.87 9.36 5.28
N ARG A 315 5.45 8.14 4.93
CA ARG A 315 4.10 7.60 5.20
C ARG A 315 4.12 6.14 5.66
N ASN A 316 5.25 5.44 5.67
CA ASN A 316 5.33 4.01 5.98
C ASN A 316 5.23 3.75 7.49
N ARG A 317 5.81 4.61 8.33
CA ARG A 317 5.81 4.47 9.79
C ARG A 317 4.43 4.15 10.38
N ARG A 318 3.37 4.82 9.91
CA ARG A 318 1.98 4.60 10.38
C ARG A 318 1.39 3.26 9.93
N VAL A 319 1.85 2.72 8.80
CA VAL A 319 1.50 1.37 8.36
C VAL A 319 2.10 0.38 9.35
N TRP A 320 3.36 0.58 9.74
CA TRP A 320 4.03 -0.24 10.75
C TRP A 320 3.40 -0.13 12.13
N GLU A 321 2.97 1.06 12.57
CA GLU A 321 2.22 1.24 13.82
C GLU A 321 0.88 0.50 13.81
N THR A 322 0.24 0.40 12.64
CA THR A 322 -1.02 -0.36 12.48
C THR A 322 -0.77 -1.88 12.41
N ALA A 323 0.38 -2.30 11.88
CA ALA A 323 0.76 -3.69 11.69
C ALA A 323 1.32 -4.35 12.96
N ALA A 324 2.16 -3.62 13.70
CA ALA A 324 2.92 -4.13 14.84
C ALA A 324 2.09 -4.87 15.91
N PRO A 325 0.96 -4.33 16.44
CA PRO A 325 0.17 -5.05 17.44
C PRO A 325 -0.43 -6.35 16.90
N LYS A 326 -0.70 -6.42 15.58
CA LYS A 326 -1.26 -7.61 14.94
C LYS A 326 -0.20 -8.69 14.74
N ILE A 327 1.05 -8.30 14.49
CA ILE A 327 2.18 -9.24 14.43
C ILE A 327 2.49 -9.76 15.84
N ALA A 328 2.52 -8.88 16.84
CA ALA A 328 2.70 -9.26 18.24
C ALA A 328 1.61 -10.26 18.71
N ALA A 329 0.37 -10.08 18.28
CA ALA A 329 -0.74 -11.00 18.53
C ALA A 329 -0.76 -12.26 17.64
N GLY A 330 0.18 -12.40 16.70
CA GLY A 330 0.25 -13.53 15.76
C GLY A 330 -0.87 -13.57 14.71
N LYS A 331 -1.58 -12.45 14.50
CA LYS A 331 -2.72 -12.29 13.58
C LYS A 331 -2.31 -11.82 12.19
N LEU A 332 -1.32 -10.94 12.08
CA LEU A 332 -0.75 -10.55 10.78
C LEU A 332 0.34 -11.56 10.39
N ARG A 333 0.11 -12.31 9.31
CA ARG A 333 0.91 -13.51 8.96
C ARG A 333 1.81 -13.32 7.74
N ALA A 334 1.40 -12.46 6.81
CA ALA A 334 2.18 -12.19 5.61
C ALA A 334 2.10 -10.72 5.16
N ILE A 335 3.17 -10.25 4.52
CA ILE A 335 3.25 -8.96 3.84
C ILE A 335 3.70 -9.23 2.40
N PHE A 336 3.01 -8.64 1.43
CA PHE A 336 3.41 -8.58 0.03
C PHE A 336 3.84 -7.15 -0.24
N ILE A 337 5.13 -6.95 -0.53
CA ILE A 337 5.72 -5.62 -0.68
C ILE A 337 6.76 -5.64 -1.80
N GLU A 338 6.90 -4.51 -2.47
CA GLU A 338 7.88 -4.38 -3.52
C GLU A 338 9.31 -4.38 -3.00
N CYS A 339 10.20 -4.88 -3.85
CA CYS A 339 11.63 -4.62 -3.79
C CYS A 339 12.08 -4.65 -5.25
N SER A 340 11.90 -3.53 -5.94
CA SER A 340 12.02 -3.45 -7.40
C SER A 340 13.43 -3.71 -7.92
N TYR A 341 14.43 -3.30 -7.14
CA TYR A 341 15.84 -3.29 -7.54
C TYR A 341 16.70 -4.04 -6.52
N ASP A 342 17.88 -4.49 -6.96
CA ASP A 342 18.95 -4.97 -6.06
C ASP A 342 19.77 -3.81 -5.50
N ASP A 343 20.65 -4.07 -4.53
CA ASP A 343 21.38 -3.02 -3.83
C ASP A 343 22.39 -2.23 -4.68
N SER A 344 22.69 -2.68 -5.90
CA SER A 344 23.59 -1.94 -6.79
C SER A 344 23.00 -0.66 -7.38
N VAL A 345 21.69 -0.42 -7.24
CA VAL A 345 21.03 0.80 -7.73
C VAL A 345 21.09 1.89 -6.66
N ASP A 346 21.65 3.05 -7.01
CA ASP A 346 21.70 4.23 -6.13
C ASP A 346 20.31 4.86 -5.91
N ASP A 347 20.12 5.55 -4.79
CA ASP A 347 18.83 6.11 -4.36
C ASP A 347 18.19 7.02 -5.41
N ASP A 348 19.00 7.83 -6.09
CA ASP A 348 18.56 8.77 -7.14
C ASP A 348 17.91 8.07 -8.36
N PHE A 349 18.16 6.77 -8.54
CA PHE A 349 17.64 5.96 -9.65
C PHE A 349 16.55 4.98 -9.24
N LEU A 350 16.13 4.99 -7.97
CA LEU A 350 15.04 4.13 -7.50
C LEU A 350 13.67 4.66 -7.95
N TYR A 351 13.54 5.96 -8.20
CA TYR A 351 12.31 6.59 -8.72
C TYR A 351 11.02 6.19 -7.96
N GLY A 352 11.06 6.23 -6.64
CA GLY A 352 9.90 5.91 -5.80
C GLY A 352 9.76 4.43 -5.41
N HIS A 353 10.80 3.63 -5.60
CA HIS A 353 10.82 2.20 -5.29
C HIS A 353 11.85 1.83 -4.21
N MET A 354 11.87 0.56 -3.81
CA MET A 354 12.82 0.02 -2.83
C MET A 354 13.84 -0.96 -3.42
N CYS A 355 14.92 -1.15 -2.66
CA CYS A 355 15.91 -2.23 -2.80
C CYS A 355 16.19 -2.85 -1.42
N PRO A 356 16.98 -3.94 -1.31
CA PRO A 356 17.06 -4.72 -0.08
C PRO A 356 17.53 -3.97 1.17
N ARG A 357 18.47 -3.03 1.05
CA ARG A 357 18.88 -2.15 2.18
C ARG A 357 17.71 -1.34 2.73
N HIS A 358 16.86 -0.82 1.85
CA HIS A 358 15.71 0.01 2.22
C HIS A 358 14.61 -0.82 2.85
N LEU A 359 14.24 -1.94 2.24
CA LEU A 359 13.21 -2.82 2.77
C LEU A 359 13.63 -3.38 4.15
N THR A 360 14.90 -3.73 4.33
CA THR A 360 15.40 -4.20 5.63
C THR A 360 15.34 -3.09 6.69
N ALA A 361 15.66 -1.84 6.33
CA ALA A 361 15.54 -0.71 7.24
C ALA A 361 14.08 -0.46 7.67
N GLU A 362 13.13 -0.49 6.74
CA GLU A 362 11.69 -0.38 7.03
C GLU A 362 11.19 -1.52 7.94
N LEU A 363 11.63 -2.76 7.68
CA LEU A 363 11.31 -3.90 8.52
C LEU A 363 11.96 -3.82 9.91
N SER A 364 13.10 -3.16 10.04
CA SER A 364 13.72 -2.89 11.35
C SER A 364 12.87 -1.90 12.16
N VAL A 365 12.29 -0.89 11.52
CA VAL A 365 11.31 0.02 12.16
C VAL A 365 10.06 -0.75 12.59
N LEU A 366 9.58 -1.69 11.77
CA LEU A 366 8.47 -2.57 12.14
C LEU A 366 8.83 -3.49 13.33
N ALA A 367 10.02 -4.08 13.32
CA ALA A 367 10.54 -4.93 14.38
C ALA A 367 10.56 -4.21 15.73
N ASP A 368 11.05 -2.97 15.77
CA ASP A 368 11.03 -2.12 16.95
C ASP A 368 9.61 -1.96 17.50
N LYS A 369 8.66 -1.57 16.65
CA LYS A 369 7.26 -1.38 17.07
C LYS A 369 6.64 -2.67 17.58
N VAL A 370 6.98 -3.82 16.99
CA VAL A 370 6.49 -5.13 17.47
C VAL A 370 7.03 -5.42 18.86
N MET A 371 8.31 -5.14 19.11
CA MET A 371 8.92 -5.34 20.43
C MET A 371 8.30 -4.40 21.48
N ASP A 372 8.09 -3.13 21.16
CA ASP A 372 7.39 -2.18 22.02
C ASP A 372 6.02 -2.73 22.48
N HIS A 373 5.27 -3.35 21.56
CA HIS A 373 3.97 -3.96 21.86
C HIS A 373 4.07 -5.25 22.69
N ARG A 374 5.13 -6.06 22.49
CA ARG A 374 5.36 -7.27 23.29
C ARG A 374 5.75 -6.93 24.72
N GLU A 375 6.56 -5.89 24.92
CA GLU A 375 6.99 -5.41 26.24
C GLU A 375 5.87 -4.70 27.01
N ALA A 376 5.00 -3.96 26.30
CA ALA A 376 3.85 -3.28 26.89
C ALA A 376 2.71 -4.23 27.28
N ALA A 377 2.68 -5.46 26.78
CA ALA A 377 1.69 -6.46 27.19
C ALA A 377 1.95 -6.86 28.66
N PRO A 378 0.95 -6.78 29.56
CA PRO A 378 1.12 -7.26 30.92
C PRO A 378 1.50 -8.74 30.89
N SER A 379 2.67 -9.05 31.44
CA SER A 379 3.16 -10.42 31.58
C SER A 379 2.26 -11.19 32.55
N ASP A 380 1.18 -11.81 32.07
CA ASP A 380 0.36 -12.72 32.88
C ASP A 380 1.08 -14.05 33.21
N ILE A 381 2.35 -14.20 32.79
CA ILE A 381 3.15 -15.40 33.01
C ILE A 381 4.62 -15.04 33.30
N ALA A 382 4.90 -14.39 34.44
CA ALA A 382 6.25 -14.40 35.01
C ALA A 382 6.26 -14.17 36.54
N SER A 383 6.49 -15.28 37.26
CA SER A 383 7.13 -15.38 38.57
C SER A 383 6.33 -15.10 39.85
N SER A 384 5.49 -16.08 40.19
CA SER A 384 5.58 -16.76 41.48
C SER A 384 6.94 -17.44 41.67
N THR A 385 8.03 -16.66 41.77
CA THR A 385 9.28 -17.15 42.37
C THR A 385 9.73 -16.15 43.43
N GLU A 386 9.73 -16.66 44.65
CA GLU A 386 10.01 -15.96 45.88
C GLU A 386 11.36 -15.22 45.83
N ARG A 387 11.32 -13.88 45.76
CA ARG A 387 12.40 -13.05 46.30
C ARG A 387 12.00 -12.59 47.70
N LYS A 388 12.33 -13.44 48.65
CA LYS A 388 12.30 -13.21 50.10
C LYS A 388 13.20 -12.01 50.46
N ARG A 389 12.70 -10.78 50.34
CA ARG A 389 13.34 -9.59 50.91
C ARG A 389 13.02 -9.53 52.40
N LYS A 390 14.04 -9.85 53.20
CA LYS A 390 14.15 -9.65 54.65
C LYS A 390 13.89 -8.17 54.98
N ARG A 391 12.67 -7.83 55.41
CA ARG A 391 12.37 -6.53 56.02
C ARG A 391 12.79 -6.56 57.49
N LEU A 392 13.68 -5.65 57.83
CA LEU A 392 14.06 -5.33 59.21
C LEU A 392 12.85 -4.76 59.96
N SER A 393 12.66 -5.27 61.17
CA SER A 393 11.68 -4.85 62.15
C SER A 393 11.98 -3.45 62.69
N GLY A 394 10.95 -2.61 62.82
CA GLY A 394 11.03 -1.41 63.63
C GLY A 394 9.67 -0.76 63.84
N GLY A 395 9.21 -0.72 65.10
CA GLY A 395 8.45 0.42 65.63
C GLY A 395 6.93 0.35 65.63
N SER A 396 6.39 -0.05 66.78
CA SER A 396 4.99 -0.13 67.21
C SER A 396 4.24 1.21 67.41
N ARG A 397 2.89 1.09 67.50
CA ARG A 397 1.81 1.92 68.13
C ARG A 397 1.10 2.96 67.23
N GLY A 398 -0.25 3.08 67.17
CA GLY A 398 -1.38 2.38 67.80
C GLY A 398 -2.73 3.09 67.49
N GLY A 399 -3.88 2.44 67.76
CA GLY A 399 -5.26 3.03 67.84
C GLY A 399 -6.13 2.88 66.57
N THR A 400 -6.99 1.86 66.45
CA THR A 400 -8.41 1.69 66.89
C THR A 400 -9.49 2.34 66.01
N ASP A 401 -10.41 1.46 65.57
CA ASP A 401 -11.83 1.62 65.20
C ASP A 401 -12.28 2.12 63.81
N SER A 402 -13.09 1.27 63.17
CA SER A 402 -13.92 1.43 61.95
C SER A 402 -15.27 2.13 62.31
N PRO A 403 -16.25 2.44 61.40
CA PRO A 403 -16.43 1.97 60.01
C PRO A 403 -17.01 2.97 58.95
N ALA A 404 -17.02 2.52 57.69
CA ALA A 404 -17.94 2.76 56.55
C ALA A 404 -18.51 4.17 56.21
N MET A 405 -18.39 4.59 54.93
CA MET A 405 -19.49 4.90 53.98
C MET A 405 -19.01 5.57 52.66
N SER A 406 -19.81 5.35 51.61
CA SER A 406 -19.67 5.59 50.15
C SER A 406 -19.61 7.07 49.65
N PRO A 407 -19.43 7.33 48.33
CA PRO A 407 -18.69 8.49 47.79
C PRO A 407 -19.56 9.68 47.35
N ARG A 408 -18.97 10.89 47.35
CA ARG A 408 -19.51 12.05 46.61
C ARG A 408 -18.43 12.90 45.94
N THR A 409 -18.53 12.90 44.61
CA THR A 409 -18.35 13.99 43.64
C THR A 409 -18.08 15.39 44.19
N TYR A 410 -17.05 16.07 43.68
CA TYR A 410 -17.06 17.53 43.52
C TYR A 410 -16.18 17.98 42.34
N LYS A 411 -16.83 18.60 41.34
CA LYS A 411 -16.23 19.48 40.33
C LYS A 411 -15.84 20.80 41.01
N ARG A 412 -14.74 21.43 40.57
CA ARG A 412 -14.53 22.87 40.76
C ARG A 412 -13.74 23.48 39.60
N ASN A 413 -14.45 24.27 38.79
CA ASN A 413 -13.88 25.34 37.97
C ASN A 413 -13.56 26.53 38.89
N GLN A 414 -12.46 27.23 38.63
CA GLN A 414 -12.38 28.67 38.85
C GLN A 414 -11.19 29.26 38.06
N SER A 415 -11.54 30.06 37.05
CA SER A 415 -10.73 31.12 36.46
C SER A 415 -10.68 32.33 37.40
N VAL A 416 -9.61 33.12 37.36
CA VAL A 416 -9.59 34.60 37.24
C VAL A 416 -8.15 35.08 36.97
N SER A 417 -8.08 36.05 36.06
CA SER A 417 -6.99 36.86 35.53
C SER A 417 -6.21 37.75 36.51
N GLY A 418 -4.97 38.10 36.15
CA GLY A 418 -4.23 39.24 36.71
C GLY A 418 -3.04 39.66 35.84
N ILE A 419 -3.21 40.76 35.10
CA ILE A 419 -2.23 41.44 34.23
C ILE A 419 -1.19 42.20 35.07
N ARG A 420 0.09 42.22 34.65
CA ARG A 420 0.98 43.39 34.75
C ARG A 420 2.16 43.29 33.77
N SER A 421 2.24 44.29 32.90
CA SER A 421 3.32 44.64 31.96
C SER A 421 4.41 45.45 32.69
N LEU A 422 5.66 45.41 32.22
CA LEU A 422 6.60 46.56 32.22
C LEU A 422 7.81 46.34 31.27
N ALA A 423 7.86 47.20 30.25
CA ALA A 423 9.01 47.98 29.73
C ALA A 423 10.25 47.33 29.04
N SER A 424 10.26 47.53 27.71
CA SER A 424 11.32 47.97 26.77
C SER A 424 12.78 48.21 27.21
N ARG A 425 13.71 47.86 26.29
CA ARG A 425 14.74 48.78 25.76
C ARG A 425 15.46 48.20 24.52
N ASP A 426 15.45 49.00 23.46
CA ASP A 426 16.31 48.98 22.26
C ASP A 426 17.03 50.34 22.24
N PRO A 427 18.25 50.47 21.68
CA PRO A 427 18.34 51.30 20.46
C PRO A 427 19.46 50.92 19.44
N ARG A 428 19.03 50.76 18.18
CA ARG A 428 19.52 51.33 16.88
C ARG A 428 20.92 52.01 16.79
N SER A 429 21.67 51.71 15.70
CA SER A 429 22.10 52.68 14.65
C SER A 429 22.87 52.06 13.45
N HIS A 430 22.70 52.67 12.26
CA HIS A 430 23.05 52.31 10.86
C HIS A 430 24.56 52.47 10.42
N PRO A 431 24.94 52.61 9.12
CA PRO A 431 25.19 51.57 8.07
C PRO A 431 26.56 51.74 7.35
N ALA A 432 27.04 50.76 6.54
CA ALA A 432 28.04 51.03 5.48
C ALA A 432 28.22 49.91 4.42
N SER A 433 28.00 50.30 3.15
CA SER A 433 28.69 49.96 1.88
C SER A 433 29.21 48.54 1.54
N ILE A 434 28.55 47.94 0.54
CA ILE A 434 29.02 47.31 -0.72
C ILE A 434 30.48 46.81 -0.81
N ASP A 435 30.66 45.51 -1.11
CA ASP A 435 31.51 45.06 -2.24
C ASP A 435 31.08 43.68 -2.79
N TYR A 436 31.18 43.52 -4.11
CA TYR A 436 30.84 42.29 -4.86
C TYR A 436 32.02 41.33 -4.88
N GLY A 437 31.82 40.09 -4.43
CA GLY A 437 32.77 38.99 -4.58
C GLY A 437 32.03 37.67 -4.84
N PHE A 438 32.17 37.16 -6.05
CA PHE A 438 31.65 35.88 -6.52
C PHE A 438 32.61 34.76 -6.09
N ASP A 439 32.18 33.81 -5.25
CA ASP A 439 32.44 32.37 -5.39
C ASP A 439 31.74 31.52 -4.29
N GLY A 440 31.33 30.30 -4.65
CA GLY A 440 31.32 29.14 -3.74
C GLY A 440 30.08 28.87 -2.88
N ALA A 441 29.36 27.80 -3.27
CA ALA A 441 28.74 26.73 -2.48
C ALA A 441 28.16 26.98 -1.06
N ASP A 442 27.03 26.30 -0.83
CA ASP A 442 26.43 25.93 0.46
C ASP A 442 25.69 27.00 1.27
N GLU A 443 24.36 27.06 1.13
CA GLU A 443 23.45 27.29 2.27
C GLU A 443 21.98 27.01 1.90
N TYR A 444 21.56 25.75 2.06
CA TYR A 444 20.17 25.43 2.43
C TYR A 444 20.22 24.41 3.57
N SER A 445 20.71 24.87 4.72
CA SER A 445 20.56 24.15 5.98
C SER A 445 19.20 24.51 6.59
N THR A 446 18.32 23.51 6.60
CA THR A 446 17.59 23.09 7.80
C THR A 446 16.52 24.03 8.36
N LEU A 447 15.29 23.88 7.84
CA LEU A 447 14.10 23.96 8.69
C LEU A 447 13.85 22.56 9.27
N GLY A 448 14.12 22.43 10.57
CA GLY A 448 14.22 21.16 11.28
C GLY A 448 12.92 20.37 11.34
N ILE A 449 12.88 19.28 10.58
CA ILE A 449 12.24 17.99 10.92
C ILE A 449 13.11 16.87 10.32
N PHE A 450 14.39 16.80 10.70
CA PHE A 450 15.14 15.55 10.59
C PHE A 450 15.15 14.97 12.00
N ALA A 451 14.24 14.04 12.26
CA ALA A 451 14.40 13.14 13.39
C ALA A 451 15.69 12.34 13.15
N ASP A 452 16.54 12.26 14.15
CA ASP A 452 17.79 11.51 14.13
C ASP A 452 17.55 10.09 13.60
N TYR A 453 17.95 9.84 12.35
CA TYR A 453 18.06 8.48 11.81
C TYR A 453 19.36 7.89 12.40
N GLU A 454 19.29 7.39 13.63
CA GLU A 454 20.31 6.48 14.12
C GLU A 454 20.21 5.19 13.30
N ALA A 455 21.31 4.80 12.64
CA ALA A 455 21.38 3.51 11.97
C ALA A 455 21.02 2.40 13.00
N PRO A 456 20.10 1.47 12.66
CA PRO A 456 19.66 0.46 13.61
C PRO A 456 20.86 -0.36 14.08
N ASP A 457 21.04 -0.47 15.40
CA ASP A 457 22.08 -1.30 16.00
C ASP A 457 21.87 -2.76 15.56
N PRO A 458 22.79 -3.36 14.77
CA PRO A 458 22.62 -4.71 14.23
C PRO A 458 22.54 -5.78 15.34
N ASN A 459 23.02 -5.48 16.55
CA ASN A 459 22.96 -6.40 17.68
C ASN A 459 21.74 -6.19 18.58
N ARG A 460 20.83 -5.25 18.25
CA ARG A 460 19.72 -4.84 19.12
C ARG A 460 18.82 -5.99 19.58
N TRP A 461 18.65 -7.02 18.75
CA TRP A 461 17.80 -8.17 19.04
C TRP A 461 18.53 -9.52 19.03
N ALA A 462 19.86 -9.52 19.03
CA ALA A 462 20.65 -10.75 18.89
C ALA A 462 20.35 -11.79 19.98
N ASP A 463 19.97 -11.34 21.19
CA ASP A 463 19.66 -12.20 22.34
C ASP A 463 18.15 -12.44 22.55
N VAL A 464 17.28 -11.97 21.64
CA VAL A 464 15.82 -12.04 21.79
C VAL A 464 15.28 -13.34 21.19
N ASP A 465 14.49 -14.11 21.96
CA ASP A 465 13.77 -15.29 21.48
C ASP A 465 12.29 -15.24 21.91
N PRO A 466 11.32 -15.26 20.98
CA PRO A 466 11.50 -15.26 19.53
C PRO A 466 11.91 -13.88 18.98
N LEU A 467 12.67 -13.88 17.88
CA LEU A 467 13.03 -12.66 17.16
C LEU A 467 11.80 -11.78 16.82
N PRO A 468 11.98 -10.46 16.62
CA PRO A 468 10.87 -9.53 16.50
C PRO A 468 9.81 -9.91 15.48
N LEU A 469 10.23 -10.31 14.27
CA LEU A 469 9.33 -10.66 13.16
C LEU A 469 9.27 -12.18 12.92
N ALA A 470 9.65 -12.98 13.92
CA ALA A 470 9.53 -14.43 13.84
C ALA A 470 8.10 -14.87 13.48
N GLY A 471 7.99 -15.74 12.46
CA GLY A 471 6.71 -16.25 11.96
C GLY A 471 6.05 -15.40 10.88
N LEU A 472 6.55 -14.19 10.60
CA LEU A 472 6.09 -13.35 9.49
C LEU A 472 6.70 -13.81 8.16
N ALA A 473 5.87 -13.94 7.12
CA ALA A 473 6.31 -14.13 5.75
C ALA A 473 6.30 -12.79 4.99
N VAL A 474 7.41 -12.45 4.32
CA VAL A 474 7.53 -11.28 3.46
C VAL A 474 7.72 -11.75 2.03
N TYR A 475 6.67 -11.61 1.22
CA TYR A 475 6.65 -11.94 -0.19
C TYR A 475 7.09 -10.73 -1.01
N ILE A 476 8.12 -10.92 -1.82
CA ILE A 476 8.68 -9.86 -2.68
C ILE A 476 7.96 -9.88 -4.02
N ILE A 477 7.36 -8.74 -4.36
CA ILE A 477 6.61 -8.50 -5.60
C ILE A 477 7.14 -7.27 -6.34
N HIS A 478 6.51 -6.92 -7.46
CA HIS A 478 6.84 -5.77 -8.31
C HIS A 478 8.36 -5.70 -8.67
N ILE A 479 9.00 -6.84 -8.92
CA ILE A 479 10.43 -6.83 -9.29
C ILE A 479 10.58 -6.30 -10.71
N LYS A 480 11.51 -5.37 -10.94
CA LYS A 480 11.79 -4.85 -12.29
C LYS A 480 12.84 -5.71 -12.98
N GLU A 481 12.50 -6.16 -14.18
CA GLU A 481 13.40 -6.97 -15.00
C GLU A 481 14.51 -6.11 -15.60
N THR A 482 15.75 -6.61 -15.60
CA THR A 482 16.88 -5.89 -16.21
C THR A 482 16.92 -6.05 -17.74
N LEU A 483 16.27 -7.09 -18.27
CA LEU A 483 16.33 -7.50 -19.69
C LEU A 483 17.76 -7.75 -20.20
N THR A 484 18.64 -8.21 -19.30
CA THR A 484 20.03 -8.56 -19.60
C THR A 484 20.29 -10.05 -19.37
N ASP A 485 21.38 -10.57 -19.93
CA ASP A 485 21.87 -11.90 -19.58
C ASP A 485 22.21 -11.98 -18.08
N GLY A 486 22.04 -13.15 -17.49
CA GLY A 486 22.33 -13.41 -16.08
C GLY A 486 21.17 -14.07 -15.33
N PRO A 487 21.31 -14.24 -14.00
CA PRO A 487 20.21 -14.70 -13.17
C PRO A 487 19.08 -13.64 -13.15
N PRO A 488 17.82 -14.07 -13.01
CA PRO A 488 16.71 -13.14 -12.80
C PRO A 488 16.96 -12.22 -11.59
N PRO A 489 16.61 -10.93 -11.64
CA PRO A 489 16.91 -9.97 -10.56
C PRO A 489 16.41 -10.42 -9.18
N GLY A 490 15.25 -11.10 -9.14
CA GLY A 490 14.69 -11.64 -7.91
C GLY A 490 15.61 -12.59 -7.15
N VAL A 491 16.51 -13.31 -7.84
CA VAL A 491 17.48 -14.21 -7.18
C VAL A 491 18.49 -13.40 -6.36
N LYS A 492 19.02 -12.32 -6.92
CA LYS A 492 19.97 -11.46 -6.22
C LYS A 492 19.29 -10.72 -5.07
N ILE A 493 18.12 -10.14 -5.34
CA ILE A 493 17.31 -9.42 -4.35
C ILE A 493 17.00 -10.30 -3.14
N ILE A 494 16.60 -11.57 -3.34
CA ILE A 494 16.27 -12.46 -2.23
C ILE A 494 17.50 -12.90 -1.42
N GLU A 495 18.66 -13.01 -2.06
CA GLU A 495 19.92 -13.31 -1.39
C GLU A 495 20.33 -12.15 -0.48
N GLU A 496 20.33 -10.92 -1.01
CA GLU A 496 20.64 -9.68 -0.26
C GLU A 496 19.67 -9.48 0.90
N LEU A 497 18.35 -9.62 0.68
CA LEU A 497 17.36 -9.52 1.76
C LEU A 497 17.57 -10.55 2.88
N ARG A 498 17.95 -11.78 2.53
CA ARG A 498 18.22 -12.84 3.53
C ARG A 498 19.51 -12.61 4.28
N GLU A 499 20.49 -11.96 3.67
CA GLU A 499 21.72 -11.53 4.34
C GLU A 499 21.41 -10.38 5.30
N HIS A 500 20.86 -9.29 4.79
CA HIS A 500 20.51 -8.11 5.57
C HIS A 500 19.55 -8.43 6.72
N GLY A 501 18.51 -9.23 6.49
CA GLY A 501 17.58 -9.60 7.54
C GLY A 501 18.16 -10.52 8.62
N ARG A 502 19.22 -11.28 8.31
CA ARG A 502 19.96 -12.08 9.29
C ARG A 502 20.87 -11.19 10.13
N GLU A 503 21.58 -10.26 9.49
CA GLU A 503 22.44 -9.28 10.17
C GLU A 503 21.64 -8.37 11.09
N ALA A 504 20.44 -7.96 10.65
CA ALA A 504 19.51 -7.16 11.44
C ALA A 504 18.66 -7.99 12.43
N ASN A 505 18.89 -9.31 12.56
CA ASN A 505 18.16 -10.18 13.51
C ASN A 505 16.62 -10.07 13.42
N LEU A 506 16.06 -9.93 12.22
CA LEU A 506 14.61 -9.68 12.06
C LEU A 506 13.75 -10.93 12.34
N GLY A 507 14.19 -12.11 11.89
CA GLY A 507 13.49 -13.38 12.07
C GLY A 507 12.31 -13.64 11.10
N CYS A 508 11.98 -12.71 10.20
CA CYS A 508 11.00 -12.95 9.14
C CYS A 508 11.59 -13.81 8.00
N ARG A 509 10.71 -14.41 7.18
CA ARG A 509 11.11 -15.17 5.99
C ARG A 509 10.87 -14.36 4.72
N PHE A 510 11.91 -14.14 3.94
CA PHE A 510 11.79 -13.55 2.60
C PHE A 510 11.54 -14.64 1.54
N LEU A 511 10.49 -14.45 0.75
CA LEU A 511 10.00 -15.40 -0.25
C LEU A 511 9.71 -14.70 -1.58
N LEU A 512 10.01 -15.39 -2.69
CA LEU A 512 9.49 -15.03 -4.01
C LEU A 512 8.21 -15.84 -4.25
N PRO A 513 7.13 -15.22 -4.75
CA PRO A 513 5.96 -15.96 -5.22
C PRO A 513 6.34 -16.92 -6.36
N ASP A 514 5.94 -18.18 -6.24
CA ASP A 514 5.97 -19.09 -7.38
C ASP A 514 4.80 -18.74 -8.31
N PRO A 515 5.06 -18.33 -9.57
CA PRO A 515 4.02 -17.95 -10.51
C PRO A 515 3.06 -19.09 -10.86
N GLU A 516 3.37 -20.35 -10.53
CA GLU A 516 2.55 -21.53 -10.85
C GLU A 516 1.89 -22.17 -9.63
N ALA A 517 2.10 -21.63 -8.42
CA ALA A 517 1.54 -22.16 -7.19
C ALA A 517 0.60 -21.15 -6.49
N ALA A 518 -0.36 -21.67 -5.73
CA ALA A 518 -1.10 -20.87 -4.77
C ALA A 518 -0.27 -20.70 -3.48
N ILE A 519 -0.38 -19.53 -2.87
CA ILE A 519 0.17 -19.24 -1.55
C ILE A 519 -0.93 -19.43 -0.51
N TRP A 520 -0.62 -20.19 0.53
CA TRP A 520 -1.51 -20.50 1.65
C TRP A 520 -0.95 -19.88 2.93
N VAL A 521 -1.70 -18.95 3.54
CA VAL A 521 -1.26 -18.16 4.71
C VAL A 521 -2.12 -18.39 5.92
#